data_AF-A0A8C1R8Z4-F1
#
_entry.id   AF-A0A8C1R8Z4-F1
#
_cell.length_a   1.000
_cell.length_b   1.000
_cell.length_c   1.000
_cell.angle_alpha   90.00
_cell.angle_beta   90.00
_cell.angle_gamma   90.00
#
_symmetry.space_group_name_H-M   'P 1'
#
loop_
_entity.id
_entity.type
_entity.pdbx_description
1 polymer ?
#
loop_
_entity_poly.entity_id
_entity_poly.type
_entity_poly.pdbx_seq_one_letter_code
_entity_poly.pdbx_strand_id
1 'polypeptide(L)'
;MAGRGTVKPHSGFNANDDAEVLYKAMKGLGTDEAAILQLLTARSNAQRQEIKAAYKTLHGKDLVDNLKSELGGKFESLIVALMIPPIMYDVKCLRDAIKGAGTDEKVLVEILASRSPNEVSQIKKHNDDLEEDVCGDTGGHFQRMLVVLLQVCSKFVYALFAAGEQKFGTDEGQFITILGNRSNAHLRKVFEEYRKLSGYEIEESIQRETSGTLQEVLLAVVKCARSVPGYFADSLYSAMKGAGTDDKTLIRIMASRSEVDMLDIRAEFRKRFATSLHKMIQGDTSGDYRKALLLLCGGDDA
;
A
#
# COMPACT_ATOMS: atom_id res chain seq x y z
N MET A 1 16.75 15.07 -3.76
CA MET A 1 15.43 15.42 -4.33
C MET A 1 14.46 15.55 -3.18
N ALA A 2 13.61 16.59 -3.15
CA ALA A 2 12.56 16.68 -2.13
C ALA A 2 11.63 15.46 -2.24
N GLY A 3 11.20 14.90 -1.10
CA GLY A 3 10.27 13.76 -1.09
C GLY A 3 8.98 14.08 -1.87
N ARG A 4 8.45 13.06 -2.57
CA ARG A 4 7.23 13.16 -3.39
C ARG A 4 5.95 12.83 -2.59
N GLY A 5 6.06 12.71 -1.28
CA GLY A 5 4.95 12.66 -0.34
C GLY A 5 4.26 14.01 -0.16
N THR A 6 2.96 13.94 0.14
CA THR A 6 2.10 15.07 0.51
C THR A 6 2.22 15.41 1.99
N VAL A 7 2.38 14.39 2.84
CA VAL A 7 2.69 14.56 4.27
C VAL A 7 4.21 14.70 4.42
N LYS A 8 4.63 15.68 5.21
CA LYS A 8 6.04 16.01 5.44
C LYS A 8 6.28 16.24 6.94
N PRO A 9 7.53 16.11 7.43
CA PRO A 9 7.85 16.48 8.80
C PRO A 9 7.44 17.92 9.09
N HIS A 10 6.71 18.12 10.18
CA HIS A 10 6.28 19.44 10.62
C HIS A 10 7.46 20.22 11.21
N SER A 11 7.63 21.46 10.77
CA SER A 11 8.65 22.38 11.30
C SER A 11 8.29 22.86 12.70
N GLY A 12 9.26 22.94 13.62
CA GLY A 12 8.98 23.37 15.00
C GLY A 12 8.22 22.32 15.82
N PHE A 13 8.27 21.05 15.41
CA PHE A 13 7.62 19.94 16.09
C PHE A 13 8.12 19.75 17.53
N ASN A 14 7.18 19.55 18.46
CA ASN A 14 7.42 19.14 19.83
C ASN A 14 6.45 18.02 20.20
N ALA A 15 7.00 16.82 20.44
CA ALA A 15 6.21 15.63 20.75
C ALA A 15 5.37 15.77 22.04
N ASN A 16 5.88 16.49 23.05
CA ASN A 16 5.17 16.67 24.32
C ASN A 16 3.96 17.59 24.16
N ASP A 17 4.11 18.69 23.41
CA ASP A 17 3.01 19.63 23.15
C ASP A 17 1.89 18.94 22.35
N ASP A 18 2.27 18.19 21.31
CA ASP A 18 1.32 17.42 20.50
C ASP A 18 0.63 16.32 21.32
N ALA A 19 1.35 15.63 22.21
CA ALA A 19 0.76 14.64 23.11
C ALA A 19 -0.27 15.26 24.05
N GLU A 20 0.00 16.44 24.61
CA GLU A 20 -0.93 17.20 25.44
C GLU A 20 -2.18 17.65 24.66
N VAL A 21 -2.01 18.09 23.41
CA VAL A 21 -3.15 18.42 22.52
C VAL A 21 -4.04 17.20 22.32
N LEU A 22 -3.46 16.05 21.97
CA LEU A 22 -4.21 14.81 21.79
C LEU A 22 -4.89 14.34 23.09
N TYR A 23 -4.23 14.50 24.25
CA TYR A 23 -4.82 14.13 25.53
C TYR A 23 -6.04 15.00 25.85
N LYS A 24 -5.94 16.32 25.65
CA LYS A 24 -7.07 17.24 25.84
C LYS A 24 -8.21 16.97 24.86
N ALA A 25 -7.90 16.67 23.61
CA ALA A 25 -8.90 16.33 22.58
C ALA A 25 -9.70 15.06 22.92
N MET A 26 -9.14 14.17 23.74
CA MET A 26 -9.75 12.89 24.17
C MET A 26 -10.17 12.91 25.65
N LYS A 27 -10.23 14.08 26.30
CA LYS A 27 -10.54 14.19 27.73
C LYS A 27 -11.93 14.75 27.95
N GLY A 28 -12.76 13.99 28.67
CA GLY A 28 -14.07 14.45 29.14
C GLY A 28 -15.19 13.72 28.41
N LEU A 29 -16.34 14.38 28.27
CA LEU A 29 -17.46 13.84 27.49
C LEU A 29 -17.33 14.28 26.03
N GLY A 30 -17.24 13.31 25.13
CA GLY A 30 -17.02 13.53 23.71
C GLY A 30 -15.54 13.65 23.33
N THR A 31 -15.30 13.74 22.03
CA THR A 31 -13.97 13.78 21.41
C THR A 31 -13.86 15.01 20.52
N ASP A 32 -12.71 15.66 20.47
CA ASP A 32 -12.39 16.68 19.45
C ASP A 32 -11.72 16.01 18.25
N GLU A 33 -12.53 15.39 17.38
CA GLU A 33 -12.02 14.68 16.20
C GLU A 33 -11.30 15.63 15.23
N ALA A 34 -11.68 16.91 15.21
CA ALA A 34 -11.06 17.91 14.36
C ALA A 34 -9.61 18.18 14.79
N ALA A 35 -9.35 18.34 16.10
CA ALA A 35 -8.00 18.51 16.61
C ALA A 35 -7.13 17.28 16.36
N ILE A 36 -7.66 16.08 16.60
CA ILE A 36 -6.94 14.80 16.35
C ILE A 36 -6.54 14.70 14.87
N LEU A 37 -7.52 14.93 13.99
CA LEU A 37 -7.33 14.88 12.54
C LEU A 37 -6.30 15.90 12.06
N GLN A 38 -6.43 17.18 12.45
CA GLN A 38 -5.53 18.25 12.02
C GLN A 38 -4.09 17.99 12.45
N LEU A 39 -3.90 17.50 13.68
CA LEU A 39 -2.58 17.19 14.20
C LEU A 39 -1.99 15.97 13.49
N LEU A 40 -2.67 14.82 13.52
CA LEU A 40 -2.07 13.57 13.05
C LEU A 40 -1.85 13.55 11.53
N THR A 41 -2.70 14.19 10.74
CA THR A 41 -2.49 14.29 9.28
C THR A 41 -1.39 15.29 8.90
N ALA A 42 -0.99 16.18 9.80
CA ALA A 42 0.06 17.19 9.59
C ALA A 42 1.42 16.82 10.22
N ARG A 43 1.59 15.58 10.68
CA ARG A 43 2.85 15.04 11.22
C ARG A 43 3.30 13.87 10.38
N SER A 44 4.62 13.76 10.15
CA SER A 44 5.19 12.56 9.54
C SER A 44 5.04 11.35 10.46
N ASN A 45 5.11 10.14 9.93
CA ASN A 45 4.98 8.93 10.72
C ASN A 45 6.06 8.85 11.82
N ALA A 46 7.29 9.29 11.53
CA ALA A 46 8.36 9.39 12.52
C ALA A 46 7.96 10.28 13.70
N GLN A 47 7.41 11.47 13.42
CA GLN A 47 6.89 12.37 14.46
C GLN A 47 5.71 11.75 15.22
N ARG A 48 4.82 11.01 14.55
CA ARG A 48 3.74 10.25 15.22
C ARG A 48 4.27 9.19 16.18
N GLN A 49 5.41 8.55 15.86
CA GLN A 49 6.05 7.62 16.81
C GLN A 49 6.61 8.35 18.04
N GLU A 50 7.20 9.53 17.86
CA GLU A 50 7.66 10.37 18.98
C GLU A 50 6.49 10.85 19.85
N ILE A 51 5.38 11.28 19.23
CA ILE A 51 4.14 11.65 19.94
C ILE A 51 3.62 10.45 20.74
N LYS A 52 3.59 9.25 20.15
CA LYS A 52 3.15 8.03 20.84
C LYS A 52 3.99 7.77 22.10
N ALA A 53 5.31 7.91 22.00
CA ALA A 53 6.21 7.75 23.14
C ALA A 53 5.98 8.83 24.22
N ALA A 54 5.90 10.11 23.81
CA ALA A 54 5.63 11.24 24.70
C ALA A 54 4.30 11.08 25.44
N TYR A 55 3.24 10.68 24.73
CA TYR A 55 1.91 10.45 25.29
C TYR A 55 1.94 9.37 26.39
N LYS A 56 2.69 8.28 26.17
CA LYS A 56 2.87 7.23 27.16
C LYS A 56 3.60 7.73 28.40
N THR A 57 4.66 8.53 28.23
CA THR A 57 5.44 9.09 29.34
C THR A 57 4.64 10.12 30.16
N LEU A 58 3.92 11.02 29.50
CA LEU A 58 3.20 12.12 30.16
C LEU A 58 1.89 11.66 30.83
N HIS A 59 1.18 10.70 30.23
CA HIS A 59 -0.17 10.34 30.67
C HIS A 59 -0.31 8.88 31.12
N GLY A 60 0.74 8.05 30.97
CA GLY A 60 0.71 6.63 31.34
C GLY A 60 -0.15 5.73 30.44
N LYS A 61 -0.79 6.29 29.40
CA LYS A 61 -1.73 5.61 28.50
C LYS A 61 -1.09 5.27 27.15
N ASP A 62 -1.53 4.20 26.49
CA ASP A 62 -1.15 3.98 25.08
C ASP A 62 -2.02 4.87 24.19
N LEU A 63 -1.37 5.65 23.31
CA LEU A 63 -2.06 6.59 22.44
C LEU A 63 -2.98 5.90 21.42
N VAL A 64 -2.55 4.77 20.86
CA VAL A 64 -3.32 4.07 19.82
C VAL A 64 -4.56 3.42 20.44
N ASP A 65 -4.44 2.83 21.62
CA ASP A 65 -5.59 2.26 22.33
C ASP A 65 -6.59 3.35 22.73
N ASN A 66 -6.11 4.52 23.17
CA ASN A 66 -7.01 5.63 23.50
C ASN A 66 -7.68 6.20 22.24
N LEU A 67 -6.97 6.31 21.11
CA LEU A 67 -7.59 6.72 19.83
C LEU A 67 -8.68 5.72 19.38
N LYS A 68 -8.49 4.42 19.61
CA LYS A 68 -9.50 3.40 19.30
C LYS A 68 -10.73 3.46 20.20
N SER A 69 -10.58 3.89 21.46
CA SER A 69 -11.75 4.02 22.35
C SER A 69 -12.56 5.29 22.09
N GLU A 70 -11.92 6.33 21.56
CA GLU A 70 -12.53 7.65 21.34
C GLU A 70 -13.05 7.86 19.91
N LEU A 71 -12.56 7.09 18.94
CA LEU A 71 -12.94 7.16 17.53
C LEU A 71 -13.75 5.92 17.12
N GLY A 72 -14.48 6.04 16.01
CA GLY A 72 -15.20 4.91 15.43
C GLY A 72 -15.07 4.79 13.91
N GLY A 73 -15.28 3.56 13.43
CA GLY A 73 -15.52 3.26 12.02
C GLY A 73 -14.32 3.54 11.10
N LYS A 74 -14.60 4.13 9.92
CA LYS A 74 -13.57 4.36 8.88
C LYS A 74 -12.56 5.44 9.29
N PHE A 75 -13.00 6.43 10.07
CA PHE A 75 -12.13 7.48 10.57
C PHE A 75 -11.12 6.91 11.58
N GLU A 76 -11.59 6.11 12.55
CA GLU A 76 -10.71 5.35 13.46
C GLU A 76 -9.71 4.50 12.68
N SER A 77 -10.21 3.71 11.71
CA SER A 77 -9.37 2.82 10.90
C SER A 77 -8.23 3.56 10.20
N LEU A 78 -8.51 4.74 9.63
CA LEU A 78 -7.50 5.58 8.99
C LEU A 78 -6.52 6.18 9.99
N ILE A 79 -7.00 6.76 11.09
CA ILE A 79 -6.14 7.36 12.11
C ILE A 79 -5.20 6.31 12.72
N VAL A 80 -5.72 5.12 13.06
CA VAL A 80 -4.92 4.01 13.57
C VAL A 80 -3.88 3.57 12.55
N ALA A 81 -4.24 3.47 11.26
CA ALA A 81 -3.28 3.15 10.20
C ALA A 81 -2.12 4.14 10.13
N LEU A 82 -2.40 5.45 10.25
CA LEU A 82 -1.39 6.52 10.23
C LEU A 82 -0.41 6.44 11.41
N MET A 83 -0.80 5.84 12.53
CA MET A 83 0.03 5.69 13.74
C MET A 83 0.98 4.50 13.69
N ILE A 84 0.86 3.61 12.72
CA ILE A 84 1.69 2.39 12.63
C ILE A 84 2.92 2.69 11.74
N PRO A 85 4.15 2.30 12.13
CA PRO A 85 5.32 2.41 11.26
C PRO A 85 5.08 1.74 9.88
N PRO A 86 5.55 2.32 8.76
CA PRO A 86 5.13 1.86 7.42
C PRO A 86 5.31 0.36 7.17
N ILE A 87 6.50 -0.19 7.48
CA ILE A 87 6.77 -1.64 7.34
C ILE A 87 5.87 -2.48 8.24
N MET A 88 5.63 -2.02 9.47
CA MET A 88 4.76 -2.73 10.40
C MET A 88 3.29 -2.68 9.97
N TYR A 89 2.88 -1.62 9.26
CA TYR A 89 1.56 -1.52 8.67
C TYR A 89 1.39 -2.51 7.52
N ASP A 90 2.40 -2.64 6.65
CA ASP A 90 2.41 -3.67 5.60
C ASP A 90 2.36 -5.09 6.20
N VAL A 91 3.17 -5.38 7.22
CA VAL A 91 3.13 -6.66 7.94
C VAL A 91 1.74 -6.94 8.52
N LYS A 92 1.12 -5.94 9.14
CA LYS A 92 -0.24 -6.07 9.66
C LYS A 92 -1.23 -6.36 8.54
N CYS A 93 -1.18 -5.62 7.42
CA CYS A 93 -2.07 -5.81 6.29
C CYS A 93 -1.92 -7.21 5.67
N LEU A 94 -0.70 -7.71 5.51
CA LEU A 94 -0.44 -9.06 4.99
C LEU A 94 -0.98 -10.14 5.95
N ARG A 95 -0.75 -10.00 7.25
CA ARG A 95 -1.30 -10.93 8.25
C ARG A 95 -2.83 -10.91 8.24
N ASP A 96 -3.44 -9.74 8.20
CA ASP A 96 -4.90 -9.60 8.15
C ASP A 96 -5.49 -10.16 6.84
N ALA A 97 -4.72 -10.15 5.75
CA ALA A 97 -5.13 -10.72 4.45
C ALA A 97 -5.11 -12.25 4.41
N ILE A 98 -4.26 -12.88 5.22
CA ILE A 98 -4.10 -14.34 5.29
C ILE A 98 -4.95 -14.91 6.44
N LYS A 99 -5.13 -14.15 7.52
CA LYS A 99 -5.82 -14.62 8.72
C LYS A 99 -7.32 -14.87 8.47
N GLY A 100 -7.74 -16.11 8.66
CA GLY A 100 -9.15 -16.49 8.76
C GLY A 100 -9.54 -17.56 7.74
N ALA A 101 -10.82 -17.63 7.42
CA ALA A 101 -11.29 -18.48 6.34
C ALA A 101 -11.23 -17.69 5.02
N GLY A 102 -10.36 -18.12 4.10
CA GLY A 102 -10.10 -17.45 2.83
C GLY A 102 -8.96 -16.44 2.92
N THR A 103 -8.61 -15.87 1.78
CA THR A 103 -7.45 -14.98 1.62
C THR A 103 -7.89 -13.71 0.89
N ASP A 104 -7.33 -12.56 1.25
CA ASP A 104 -7.48 -11.32 0.48
C ASP A 104 -6.30 -11.20 -0.49
N GLU A 105 -6.43 -11.85 -1.66
CA GLU A 105 -5.36 -11.89 -2.66
C GLU A 105 -5.01 -10.49 -3.19
N LYS A 106 -5.97 -9.56 -3.18
CA LYS A 106 -5.73 -8.18 -3.63
C LYS A 106 -4.71 -7.47 -2.75
N VAL A 107 -4.77 -7.68 -1.44
CA VAL A 107 -3.80 -7.11 -0.49
C VAL A 107 -2.42 -7.72 -0.69
N LEU A 108 -2.34 -9.05 -0.87
CA LEU A 108 -1.07 -9.74 -1.16
C LEU A 108 -0.44 -9.18 -2.44
N VAL A 109 -1.21 -9.09 -3.52
CA VAL A 109 -0.77 -8.57 -4.81
C VAL A 109 -0.35 -7.12 -4.71
N GLU A 110 -1.15 -6.26 -4.09
CA GLU A 110 -0.84 -4.83 -3.97
C GLU A 110 0.48 -4.58 -3.24
N ILE A 111 0.67 -5.23 -2.09
CA ILE A 111 1.87 -5.02 -1.29
C ILE A 111 3.09 -5.65 -1.98
N LEU A 112 3.03 -6.94 -2.34
CA LEU A 112 4.21 -7.64 -2.85
C LEU A 112 4.64 -7.18 -4.25
N ALA A 113 3.73 -6.69 -5.09
CA ALA A 113 4.09 -6.18 -6.42
C ALA A 113 4.61 -4.73 -6.39
N SER A 114 4.27 -3.93 -5.37
CA SER A 114 4.59 -2.50 -5.33
C SER A 114 5.76 -2.12 -4.43
N ARG A 115 6.07 -2.93 -3.42
CA ARG A 115 7.17 -2.67 -2.48
C ARG A 115 8.52 -2.95 -3.13
N SER A 116 9.49 -2.10 -2.80
CA SER A 116 10.88 -2.27 -3.21
C SER A 116 11.50 -3.51 -2.58
N PRO A 117 12.59 -4.05 -3.14
CA PRO A 117 13.28 -5.21 -2.55
C PRO A 117 13.68 -5.00 -1.08
N ASN A 118 14.11 -3.78 -0.72
CA ASN A 118 14.46 -3.44 0.66
C ASN A 118 13.24 -3.46 1.58
N GLU A 119 12.10 -2.91 1.15
CA GLU A 119 10.86 -2.95 1.93
C GLU A 119 10.38 -4.39 2.12
N VAL A 120 10.38 -5.21 1.07
CA VAL A 120 10.02 -6.64 1.16
C VAL A 120 10.95 -7.38 2.12
N SER A 121 12.26 -7.12 2.07
CA SER A 121 13.21 -7.71 3.02
C SER A 121 12.92 -7.32 4.47
N GLN A 122 12.53 -6.07 4.72
CA GLN A 122 12.16 -5.61 6.06
C GLN A 122 10.83 -6.23 6.52
N ILE A 123 9.85 -6.34 5.63
CA ILE A 123 8.57 -7.04 5.90
C ILE A 123 8.85 -8.47 6.34
N LYS A 124 9.66 -9.24 5.58
CA LYS A 124 10.00 -10.62 5.93
C LYS A 124 10.69 -10.72 7.29
N LYS A 125 11.61 -9.81 7.60
CA LYS A 125 12.30 -9.79 8.90
C LYS A 125 11.34 -9.57 10.09
N HIS A 126 10.19 -8.97 9.86
CA HIS A 126 9.17 -8.71 10.89
C HIS A 126 7.98 -9.67 10.82
N ASN A 127 7.97 -10.59 9.86
CA ASN A 127 6.96 -11.61 9.68
C ASN A 127 7.61 -12.93 9.25
N ASP A 128 8.17 -13.64 10.24
CA ASP A 128 8.96 -14.86 10.02
C ASP A 128 8.16 -15.96 9.29
N ASP A 129 6.85 -16.03 9.52
CA ASP A 129 5.96 -17.05 8.94
C ASP A 129 5.36 -16.64 7.59
N LEU A 130 5.63 -15.42 7.07
CA LEU A 130 4.93 -14.87 5.89
C LEU A 130 4.99 -15.77 4.65
N GLU A 131 6.14 -16.40 4.42
CA GLU A 131 6.31 -17.28 3.26
C GLU A 131 5.60 -18.62 3.43
N GLU A 132 5.60 -19.15 4.65
CA GLU A 132 4.85 -20.37 5.01
C GLU A 132 3.35 -20.11 4.90
N ASP A 133 2.88 -19.00 5.48
CA ASP A 133 1.50 -18.53 5.40
C ASP A 133 1.04 -18.38 3.95
N VAL A 134 1.81 -17.68 3.10
CA VAL A 134 1.49 -17.54 1.67
C VAL A 134 1.46 -18.90 0.98
N CYS A 135 2.32 -19.84 1.36
CA CYS A 135 2.30 -21.18 0.78
C CYS A 135 1.14 -22.05 1.27
N GLY A 136 0.64 -21.82 2.47
CA GLY A 136 -0.51 -22.52 3.05
C GLY A 136 -1.85 -22.03 2.52
N ASP A 137 -1.96 -20.72 2.24
CA ASP A 137 -3.21 -20.07 1.86
C ASP A 137 -3.39 -19.88 0.34
N THR A 138 -2.32 -20.05 -0.45
CA THR A 138 -2.39 -19.87 -1.91
C THR A 138 -1.90 -21.11 -2.66
N GLY A 139 -2.25 -21.22 -3.95
CA GLY A 139 -1.89 -22.37 -4.78
C GLY A 139 -1.43 -22.02 -6.19
N GLY A 140 -0.83 -23.00 -6.87
CA GLY A 140 -0.52 -22.95 -8.30
C GLY A 140 0.47 -21.84 -8.69
N HIS A 141 0.30 -21.29 -9.90
CA HIS A 141 1.18 -20.24 -10.43
C HIS A 141 1.06 -18.91 -9.67
N PHE A 142 -0.10 -18.64 -9.06
CA PHE A 142 -0.30 -17.46 -8.22
C PHE A 142 0.63 -17.50 -6.99
N GLN A 143 0.60 -18.61 -6.23
CA GLN A 143 1.52 -18.86 -5.12
C GLN A 143 2.98 -18.72 -5.55
N ARG A 144 3.36 -19.34 -6.67
CA ARG A 144 4.74 -19.26 -7.18
C ARG A 144 5.17 -17.81 -7.43
N MET A 145 4.31 -17.00 -8.03
CA MET A 145 4.62 -15.59 -8.28
C MET A 145 4.77 -14.79 -6.97
N LEU A 146 3.89 -15.01 -5.98
CA LEU A 146 4.00 -14.35 -4.67
C LEU A 146 5.30 -14.73 -3.95
N VAL A 147 5.68 -16.01 -3.97
CA VAL A 147 6.94 -16.47 -3.39
C VAL A 147 8.14 -15.84 -4.11
N VAL A 148 8.11 -15.71 -5.44
CA VAL A 148 9.17 -15.02 -6.18
C VAL A 148 9.27 -13.55 -5.75
N LEU A 149 8.14 -12.85 -5.59
CA LEU A 149 8.11 -11.46 -5.12
C LEU A 149 8.63 -11.31 -3.67
N LEU A 150 8.40 -12.30 -2.81
CA LEU A 150 8.98 -12.36 -1.46
C LEU A 150 10.49 -12.59 -1.47
N GLN A 151 11.03 -13.24 -2.50
CA GLN A 151 12.43 -13.66 -2.56
C GLN A 151 13.35 -12.66 -3.28
N VAL A 152 12.88 -11.47 -3.67
CA VAL A 152 13.63 -10.50 -4.51
C VAL A 152 14.97 -10.02 -3.89
N CYS A 153 15.27 -10.35 -2.62
CA CYS A 153 16.59 -10.13 -2.00
C CYS A 153 17.51 -11.36 -1.91
N SER A 154 17.07 -12.55 -2.28
CA SER A 154 17.83 -13.78 -2.14
C SER A 154 18.56 -14.13 -3.44
N LYS A 155 19.90 -14.12 -3.42
CA LYS A 155 20.73 -14.73 -4.49
C LYS A 155 20.36 -16.20 -4.78
N PHE A 156 19.60 -16.84 -3.89
CA PHE A 156 19.06 -18.19 -3.99
C PHE A 156 17.88 -18.37 -4.96
N VAL A 157 17.26 -17.29 -5.47
CA VAL A 157 16.10 -17.42 -6.39
C VAL A 157 16.46 -18.22 -7.64
N TYR A 158 17.63 -17.99 -8.22
CA TYR A 158 18.08 -18.72 -9.41
C TYR A 158 18.27 -20.21 -9.15
N ALA A 159 18.76 -20.60 -7.97
CA ALA A 159 19.07 -21.98 -7.64
C ALA A 159 17.82 -22.80 -7.28
N LEU A 160 16.92 -22.26 -6.47
CA LEU A 160 15.66 -22.94 -6.12
C LEU A 160 14.70 -23.01 -7.31
N PHE A 161 14.59 -21.93 -8.09
CA PHE A 161 13.71 -21.89 -9.26
C PHE A 161 14.20 -22.83 -10.37
N ALA A 162 15.51 -22.82 -10.67
CA ALA A 162 16.10 -23.77 -11.63
C ALA A 162 16.01 -25.24 -11.16
N ALA A 163 16.06 -25.50 -9.86
CA ALA A 163 15.89 -26.84 -9.31
C ALA A 163 14.43 -27.35 -9.38
N GLY A 164 13.44 -26.45 -9.38
CA GLY A 164 12.01 -26.78 -9.46
C GLY A 164 11.46 -26.89 -10.90
N GLU A 165 11.87 -26.01 -11.82
CA GLU A 165 11.27 -25.90 -13.17
C GLU A 165 11.88 -26.81 -14.24
N GLN A 166 12.94 -27.57 -13.94
CA GLN A 166 13.40 -28.63 -14.86
C GLN A 166 12.38 -29.77 -15.05
N LYS A 167 11.24 -29.74 -14.35
CA LYS A 167 10.14 -30.69 -14.48
C LYS A 167 8.80 -29.93 -14.52
N PHE A 168 8.13 -30.02 -15.67
CA PHE A 168 6.80 -29.47 -16.03
C PHE A 168 6.77 -28.07 -16.66
N GLY A 169 6.40 -28.05 -17.95
CA GLY A 169 6.34 -26.88 -18.80
C GLY A 169 4.99 -26.15 -18.83
N THR A 170 5.08 -24.85 -19.10
CA THR A 170 4.03 -23.90 -19.53
C THR A 170 4.68 -22.52 -19.75
N ASP A 171 4.11 -21.64 -20.57
CA ASP A 171 4.63 -20.27 -20.83
C ASP A 171 4.61 -19.41 -19.55
N GLU A 172 3.71 -19.73 -18.62
CA GLU A 172 3.50 -19.05 -17.34
C GLU A 172 4.74 -19.10 -16.43
N GLY A 173 5.50 -20.20 -16.43
CA GLY A 173 6.76 -20.31 -15.69
C GLY A 173 7.83 -19.33 -16.19
N GLN A 174 7.89 -19.12 -17.52
CA GLN A 174 8.80 -18.13 -18.11
C GLN A 174 8.37 -16.69 -17.77
N PHE A 175 7.06 -16.40 -17.80
CA PHE A 175 6.54 -15.10 -17.37
C PHE A 175 6.91 -14.77 -15.92
N ILE A 176 6.69 -15.72 -15.00
CA ILE A 176 7.07 -15.59 -13.59
C ILE A 176 8.57 -15.33 -13.46
N THR A 177 9.40 -16.07 -14.20
CA THR A 177 10.86 -15.91 -14.19
C THR A 177 11.28 -14.52 -14.61
N ILE A 178 10.76 -14.05 -15.75
CA ILE A 178 11.16 -12.77 -16.34
C ILE A 178 10.66 -11.62 -15.47
N LEU A 179 9.38 -11.62 -15.11
CA LEU A 179 8.74 -10.54 -14.36
C LEU A 179 9.23 -10.46 -12.92
N GLY A 180 9.54 -11.59 -12.29
CA GLY A 180 9.98 -11.62 -10.90
C GLY A 180 11.46 -11.33 -10.66
N ASN A 181 12.33 -11.47 -11.68
CA ASN A 181 13.79 -11.44 -11.49
C ASN A 181 14.53 -10.33 -12.24
N ARG A 182 13.82 -9.50 -13.00
CA ARG A 182 14.43 -8.42 -13.79
C ARG A 182 14.14 -7.08 -13.14
N SER A 183 15.08 -6.15 -13.24
CA SER A 183 14.86 -4.79 -12.74
C SER A 183 13.75 -4.11 -13.53
N ASN A 184 13.00 -3.20 -12.89
CA ASN A 184 11.94 -2.43 -13.56
C ASN A 184 12.43 -1.73 -14.83
N ALA A 185 13.67 -1.22 -14.84
CA ALA A 185 14.26 -0.59 -16.02
C ALA A 185 14.47 -1.57 -17.18
N HIS A 186 14.86 -2.82 -16.89
CA HIS A 186 14.98 -3.86 -17.90
C HIS A 186 13.59 -4.28 -18.38
N LEU A 187 12.64 -4.53 -17.47
CA LEU A 187 11.27 -4.92 -17.81
C LEU A 187 10.58 -3.91 -18.73
N ARG A 188 10.74 -2.61 -18.50
CA ARG A 188 10.19 -1.58 -19.41
C ARG A 188 10.71 -1.69 -20.84
N LYS A 189 12.00 -2.00 -21.02
CA LYS A 189 12.58 -2.24 -22.35
C LYS A 189 12.03 -3.50 -22.98
N VAL A 190 11.89 -4.56 -22.18
CA VAL A 190 11.26 -5.82 -22.63
C VAL A 190 9.83 -5.57 -23.11
N PHE A 191 9.04 -4.78 -22.38
CA PHE A 191 7.66 -4.46 -22.77
C PHE A 191 7.60 -3.63 -24.06
N GLU A 192 8.53 -2.70 -24.26
CA GLU A 192 8.62 -1.93 -25.49
C GLU A 192 8.95 -2.81 -26.70
N GLU A 193 9.94 -3.69 -26.57
CA GLU A 193 10.31 -4.64 -27.63
C GLU A 193 9.21 -5.68 -27.87
N TYR A 194 8.56 -6.17 -26.81
CA TYR A 194 7.40 -7.06 -26.92
C TYR A 194 6.33 -6.46 -27.82
N ARG A 195 5.97 -5.20 -27.59
CA ARG A 195 4.96 -4.49 -28.40
C ARG A 195 5.38 -4.35 -29.86
N LYS A 196 6.67 -4.08 -30.14
CA LYS A 196 7.18 -3.99 -31.52
C LYS A 196 7.05 -5.32 -32.26
N LEU A 197 7.21 -6.44 -31.56
CA LEU A 197 7.17 -7.78 -32.15
C LEU A 197 5.75 -8.35 -32.26
N SER A 198 4.93 -8.18 -31.21
CA SER A 198 3.59 -8.79 -31.12
C SER A 198 2.48 -7.89 -31.68
N GLY A 199 2.68 -6.57 -31.69
CA GLY A 199 1.64 -5.58 -31.98
C GLY A 199 0.69 -5.29 -30.81
N TYR A 200 0.84 -5.96 -29.65
CA TYR A 200 0.01 -5.79 -28.47
C TYR A 200 0.81 -5.28 -27.28
N GLU A 201 0.17 -4.52 -26.38
CA GLU A 201 0.76 -4.25 -25.08
C GLU A 201 0.79 -5.55 -24.25
N ILE A 202 1.83 -5.73 -23.43
CA ILE A 202 2.01 -6.98 -22.66
C ILE A 202 0.82 -7.24 -21.72
N GLU A 203 0.19 -6.18 -21.20
CA GLU A 203 -1.01 -6.27 -20.38
C GLU A 203 -2.20 -6.88 -21.14
N GLU A 204 -2.36 -6.56 -22.42
CA GLU A 204 -3.44 -7.11 -23.26
C GLU A 204 -3.24 -8.61 -23.48
N SER A 205 -2.00 -9.03 -23.71
CA SER A 205 -1.67 -10.45 -23.84
C SER A 205 -1.89 -11.21 -22.54
N ILE A 206 -1.48 -10.66 -21.39
CA ILE A 206 -1.76 -11.28 -20.08
C ILE A 206 -3.27 -11.44 -19.87
N GLN A 207 -4.08 -10.44 -20.23
CA GLN A 207 -5.53 -10.50 -20.10
C GLN A 207 -6.21 -11.53 -21.02
N ARG A 208 -5.58 -11.88 -22.15
CA ARG A 208 -6.11 -12.87 -23.10
C ARG A 208 -5.70 -14.30 -22.74
N GLU A 209 -4.47 -14.47 -22.25
CA GLU A 209 -3.85 -15.77 -22.05
C GLU A 209 -3.97 -16.29 -20.61
N THR A 210 -4.27 -15.43 -19.65
CA THR A 210 -4.40 -15.81 -18.24
C THR A 210 -5.76 -15.40 -17.67
N SER A 211 -6.10 -15.89 -16.48
CA SER A 211 -7.32 -15.50 -15.78
C SER A 211 -7.15 -15.61 -14.26
N GLY A 212 -8.16 -15.15 -13.51
CA GLY A 212 -8.18 -15.24 -12.05
C GLY A 212 -7.01 -14.51 -11.37
N THR A 213 -6.59 -15.03 -10.21
CA THR A 213 -5.55 -14.41 -9.37
C THR A 213 -4.18 -14.37 -10.03
N LEU A 214 -3.87 -15.31 -10.93
CA LEU A 214 -2.66 -15.27 -11.73
C LEU A 214 -2.63 -14.04 -12.66
N GLN A 215 -3.74 -13.79 -13.37
CA GLN A 215 -3.84 -12.59 -14.21
C GLN A 215 -3.67 -11.32 -13.37
N GLU A 216 -4.31 -11.26 -12.21
CA GLU A 216 -4.25 -10.09 -11.32
C GLU A 216 -2.82 -9.79 -10.84
N VAL A 217 -2.07 -10.80 -10.40
CA VAL A 217 -0.69 -10.59 -9.94
C VAL A 217 0.25 -10.21 -11.08
N LEU A 218 0.14 -10.84 -12.25
CA LEU A 218 0.99 -10.53 -13.39
C LEU A 218 0.74 -9.10 -13.89
N LEU A 219 -0.52 -8.68 -13.98
CA LEU A 219 -0.88 -7.31 -14.34
C LEU A 219 -0.38 -6.30 -13.31
N ALA A 220 -0.48 -6.60 -12.02
CA ALA A 220 0.04 -5.71 -10.99
C ALA A 220 1.56 -5.54 -11.10
N VAL A 221 2.31 -6.62 -11.32
CA VAL A 221 3.77 -6.58 -11.48
C VAL A 221 4.17 -5.78 -12.72
N VAL A 222 3.51 -6.00 -13.85
CA VAL A 222 3.75 -5.20 -15.07
C VAL A 222 3.46 -3.72 -14.83
N LYS A 223 2.32 -3.39 -14.23
CA LYS A 223 1.94 -2.01 -13.94
C LYS A 223 2.93 -1.34 -12.99
N CYS A 224 3.35 -2.00 -11.92
CA CYS A 224 4.37 -1.52 -10.99
C CYS A 224 5.74 -1.35 -11.65
N ALA A 225 6.14 -2.29 -12.53
CA ALA A 225 7.37 -2.18 -13.30
C ALA A 225 7.36 -0.93 -14.21
N ARG A 226 6.21 -0.60 -14.83
CA ARG A 226 6.04 0.65 -15.58
C ARG A 226 6.05 1.88 -14.66
N SER A 227 5.15 1.92 -13.68
CA SER A 227 4.97 3.02 -12.75
C SER A 227 4.17 2.57 -11.53
N VAL A 228 4.84 2.47 -10.36
CA VAL A 228 4.16 2.24 -9.07
C VAL A 228 3.11 3.34 -8.78
N PRO A 229 3.38 4.64 -9.00
CA PRO A 229 2.33 5.66 -8.87
C PRO A 229 1.13 5.45 -9.79
N GLY A 230 1.38 5.01 -11.03
CA GLY A 230 0.32 4.70 -12.01
C GLY A 230 -0.53 3.49 -11.60
N TYR A 231 0.09 2.46 -11.01
CA TYR A 231 -0.63 1.33 -10.42
C TYR A 231 -1.55 1.80 -9.29
N PHE A 232 -1.05 2.59 -8.34
CA PHE A 232 -1.88 3.10 -7.24
C PHE A 232 -2.97 4.06 -7.71
N ALA A 233 -2.74 4.84 -8.78
CA ALA A 233 -3.78 5.66 -9.38
C ALA A 233 -4.96 4.80 -9.91
N ASP A 234 -4.66 3.71 -10.63
CA ASP A 234 -5.69 2.77 -11.11
C ASP A 234 -6.41 2.07 -9.95
N SER A 235 -5.69 1.69 -8.89
CA SER A 235 -6.25 1.04 -7.70
C SER A 235 -7.17 1.98 -6.92
N LEU A 236 -6.76 3.24 -6.70
CA LEU A 236 -7.59 4.27 -6.06
C LEU A 236 -8.86 4.54 -6.88
N TYR A 237 -8.74 4.66 -8.20
CA TYR A 237 -9.92 4.84 -9.05
C TYR A 237 -10.86 3.64 -8.94
N SER A 238 -10.31 2.42 -8.96
CA SER A 238 -11.11 1.20 -8.83
C SER A 238 -11.75 1.04 -7.45
N ALA A 239 -11.15 1.58 -6.39
CA ALA A 239 -11.70 1.57 -5.04
C ALA A 239 -12.87 2.53 -4.86
N MET A 240 -12.99 3.58 -5.69
CA MET A 240 -14.02 4.62 -5.57
C MET A 240 -14.99 4.67 -6.77
N LYS A 241 -14.78 3.83 -7.80
CA LYS A 241 -15.68 3.82 -8.97
C LYS A 241 -16.92 2.97 -8.68
N GLY A 242 -18.07 3.47 -9.10
CA GLY A 242 -19.33 2.73 -9.03
C GLY A 242 -20.10 2.98 -7.74
N ALA A 243 -20.91 2.00 -7.32
CA ALA A 243 -21.73 2.12 -6.13
C ALA A 243 -20.94 1.65 -4.89
N GLY A 244 -20.72 2.56 -3.95
CA GLY A 244 -19.95 2.30 -2.73
C GLY A 244 -18.44 2.43 -2.93
N THR A 245 -17.70 2.25 -1.83
CA THR A 245 -16.26 2.46 -1.77
C THR A 245 -15.58 1.24 -1.16
N ASP A 246 -14.48 0.79 -1.74
CA ASP A 246 -13.54 -0.12 -1.08
C ASP A 246 -12.65 0.69 -0.14
N ASP A 247 -13.19 1.02 1.04
CA ASP A 247 -12.50 1.83 2.03
C ASP A 247 -11.24 1.17 2.58
N LYS A 248 -11.17 -0.17 2.59
CA LYS A 248 -9.96 -0.88 3.04
C LYS A 248 -8.79 -0.57 2.13
N THR A 249 -9.02 -0.65 0.81
CA THR A 249 -8.01 -0.29 -0.19
C THR A 249 -7.71 1.21 -0.18
N LEU A 250 -8.75 2.06 -0.11
CA LEU A 250 -8.55 3.51 -0.04
C LEU A 250 -7.71 3.92 1.17
N ILE A 251 -8.03 3.42 2.37
CA ILE A 251 -7.27 3.70 3.60
C ILE A 251 -5.83 3.20 3.48
N ARG A 252 -5.63 1.96 3.03
CA ARG A 252 -4.30 1.35 2.92
C ARG A 252 -3.38 2.14 1.99
N ILE A 253 -3.88 2.53 0.82
CA ILE A 253 -3.10 3.32 -0.15
C ILE A 253 -2.85 4.73 0.40
N MET A 254 -3.88 5.41 0.90
CA MET A 254 -3.73 6.79 1.39
C MET A 254 -2.78 6.88 2.59
N ALA A 255 -2.82 5.91 3.51
CA ALA A 255 -1.87 5.86 4.62
C ALA A 255 -0.44 5.52 4.13
N SER A 256 -0.27 4.42 3.38
CA SER A 256 1.06 3.93 3.01
C SER A 256 1.81 4.81 1.99
N ARG A 257 1.10 5.57 1.16
CA ARG A 257 1.71 6.37 0.09
C ARG A 257 1.82 7.86 0.39
N SER A 258 1.16 8.35 1.45
CA SER A 258 1.12 9.78 1.83
C SER A 258 2.50 10.42 2.02
N GLU A 259 3.50 9.67 2.47
CA GLU A 259 4.88 10.15 2.71
C GLU A 259 5.87 9.69 1.63
N VAL A 260 5.40 8.96 0.59
CA VAL A 260 6.26 8.33 -0.43
C VAL A 260 6.14 9.06 -1.77
N ASP A 261 5.02 8.88 -2.46
CA ASP A 261 4.81 9.27 -3.85
C ASP A 261 3.39 9.77 -4.15
N MET A 262 2.63 10.20 -3.13
CA MET A 262 1.26 10.70 -3.30
C MET A 262 1.16 11.84 -4.32
N LEU A 263 2.18 12.70 -4.47
CA LEU A 263 2.20 13.73 -5.50
C LEU A 263 2.32 13.15 -6.92
N ASP A 264 3.04 12.04 -7.11
CA ASP A 264 3.12 11.33 -8.38
C ASP A 264 1.84 10.54 -8.68
N ILE A 265 1.25 9.92 -7.65
CA ILE A 265 -0.04 9.21 -7.77
C ILE A 265 -1.12 10.18 -8.24
N ARG A 266 -1.18 11.38 -7.65
CA ARG A 266 -2.09 12.46 -8.05
C ARG A 266 -1.93 12.84 -9.52
N ALA A 267 -0.68 13.04 -9.96
CA ALA A 267 -0.39 13.37 -11.35
C ALA A 267 -0.80 12.26 -12.32
N GLU A 268 -0.49 11.00 -12.01
CA GLU A 268 -0.92 9.85 -12.82
C GLU A 268 -2.45 9.68 -12.82
N PHE A 269 -3.11 9.89 -11.67
CA PHE A 269 -4.57 9.85 -11.56
C PHE A 269 -5.22 10.89 -12.47
N ARG A 270 -4.75 12.14 -12.41
CA ARG A 270 -5.28 13.24 -13.24
C ARG A 270 -5.03 13.02 -14.73
N LYS A 271 -3.89 12.44 -15.09
CA LYS A 271 -3.55 12.09 -16.47
C LYS A 271 -4.48 11.02 -17.05
N ARG A 272 -4.94 10.08 -16.21
CA ARG A 272 -5.72 8.90 -16.63
C ARG A 272 -7.22 9.09 -16.54
N PHE A 273 -7.70 9.93 -15.62
CA PHE A 273 -9.12 10.09 -15.32
C PHE A 273 -9.60 11.53 -15.48
N ALA A 274 -10.87 11.70 -15.83
CA ALA A 274 -11.45 13.02 -16.09
C ALA A 274 -11.59 13.90 -14.82
N THR A 275 -11.31 13.35 -13.65
CA THR A 275 -11.36 14.02 -12.34
C THR A 275 -10.01 13.94 -11.64
N SER A 276 -9.77 14.79 -10.64
CA SER A 276 -8.61 14.66 -9.75
C SER A 276 -8.88 13.65 -8.65
N LEU A 277 -7.80 13.10 -8.05
CA LEU A 277 -7.92 12.23 -6.88
C LEU A 277 -8.67 12.92 -5.74
N HIS A 278 -8.35 14.21 -5.50
CA HIS A 278 -8.98 15.02 -4.46
C HIS A 278 -10.50 15.13 -4.68
N LYS A 279 -10.96 15.44 -5.91
CA LYS A 279 -12.39 15.53 -6.22
C LYS A 279 -13.09 14.17 -6.11
N MET A 280 -12.44 13.09 -6.52
CA MET A 280 -13.01 11.74 -6.40
C MET A 280 -13.23 11.36 -4.93
N ILE A 281 -12.23 11.57 -4.07
CA ILE A 281 -12.37 11.37 -2.61
C ILE A 281 -13.50 12.24 -2.05
N GLN A 282 -13.58 13.50 -2.46
CA GLN A 282 -14.59 14.44 -1.94
C GLN A 282 -16.02 13.98 -2.25
N GLY A 283 -16.24 13.40 -3.44
CA GLY A 283 -17.53 12.90 -3.89
C GLY A 283 -17.92 11.55 -3.30
N ASP A 284 -16.96 10.68 -3.02
CA ASP A 284 -17.22 9.28 -2.64
C ASP A 284 -17.16 9.04 -1.12
N THR A 285 -16.65 10.00 -0.34
CA THR A 285 -16.51 9.88 1.11
C THR A 285 -17.20 11.02 1.86
N SER A 286 -17.39 10.88 3.18
CA SER A 286 -18.04 11.91 4.01
C SER A 286 -17.44 12.02 5.42
N GLY A 287 -17.92 12.99 6.20
CA GLY A 287 -17.51 13.20 7.60
C GLY A 287 -16.02 13.51 7.79
N ASP A 288 -15.49 13.20 8.96
CA ASP A 288 -14.07 13.41 9.30
C ASP A 288 -13.15 12.42 8.57
N TYR A 289 -13.67 11.25 8.21
CA TYR A 289 -12.99 10.32 7.30
C TYR A 289 -12.61 11.00 5.97
N ARG A 290 -13.56 11.68 5.31
CA ARG A 290 -13.26 12.47 4.10
C ARG A 290 -12.22 13.54 4.37
N LYS A 291 -12.41 14.34 5.44
CA LYS A 291 -11.49 15.44 5.76
C LYS A 291 -10.05 14.93 5.92
N ALA A 292 -9.87 13.79 6.57
CA ALA A 292 -8.56 13.18 6.77
C ALA A 292 -7.97 12.71 5.44
N LEU A 293 -8.74 12.01 4.61
CA LEU A 293 -8.29 11.58 3.28
C LEU A 293 -7.89 12.76 2.40
N LEU A 294 -8.64 13.86 2.42
CA LEU A 294 -8.31 15.06 1.66
C LEU A 294 -7.01 15.71 2.15
N LEU A 295 -6.78 15.78 3.47
CA LEU A 295 -5.51 16.27 4.02
C LEU A 295 -4.32 15.38 3.62
N LEU A 296 -4.50 14.05 3.62
CA LEU A 296 -3.48 13.12 3.12
C LEU A 296 -3.27 13.24 1.61
N CYS A 297 -4.32 13.49 0.83
CA CYS A 297 -4.22 13.78 -0.60
C CYS A 297 -3.47 15.11 -0.84
N GLY A 298 -3.63 16.08 0.06
CA GLY A 298 -3.12 17.44 -0.10
C GLY A 298 -4.08 18.29 -0.93
N GLY A 299 -3.58 18.91 -1.99
CA GLY A 299 -4.35 19.84 -2.82
C GLY A 299 -5.08 19.18 -4.00
N ASP A 300 -5.89 19.98 -4.68
CA ASP A 300 -6.50 19.64 -5.96
C ASP A 300 -5.53 19.93 -7.12
N ASP A 301 -5.54 19.08 -8.14
CA ASP A 301 -4.71 19.16 -9.35
C ASP A 301 -5.54 19.68 -10.53
N ALA A 302 -6.24 20.80 -10.31
CA ALA A 302 -7.20 21.39 -11.25
C ALA A 302 -6.64 21.57 -12.67
#